data_AF-A0A9D7REN5-F1
#
_entry.id   AF-A0A9D7REN5-F1
#
_cell.length_a   1.000
_cell.length_b   1.000
_cell.length_c   1.000
_cell.angle_alpha   90.00
_cell.angle_beta   90.00
_cell.angle_gamma   90.00
#
_symmetry.space_group_name_H-M   'P 1'
#
loop_
_entity.id
_entity.type
_entity.pdbx_description
1 polymer ?
#
loop_
_entity_poly.entity_id
_entity_poly.type
_entity_poly.pdbx_seq_one_letter_code
_entity_poly.pdbx_strand_id
1 'polypeptide(L)'
;MLDSYANTIKTGGIRVNSPASSKIYSSLNSSRERMPPPPMSALNDADKASILKWIQQGAKNLTCDGVCDSTQTSFKSNILPILTLQCKGCHSGTAASGGGILLSTYAEIKKYADNGALLGSLVHAIGYSAMPKNGKLPDCDISKIRSWIRQGKLNN
;
A
#
# COMPACT_ATOMS: atom_id res chain seq x y z
N MET A 1 -13.37 19.21 9.96
CA MET A 1 -14.39 18.93 8.93
C MET A 1 -13.77 17.98 7.92
N LEU A 2 -14.52 16.96 7.46
CA LEU A 2 -14.03 15.91 6.54
C LEU A 2 -14.67 16.07 5.15
N ASP A 3 -14.53 17.26 4.58
CA ASP A 3 -15.22 17.73 3.35
C ASP A 3 -14.33 17.77 2.11
N SER A 4 -13.01 17.66 2.29
CA SER A 4 -12.03 17.59 1.21
C SER A 4 -10.95 16.59 1.57
N TYR A 5 -10.21 16.12 0.56
CA TYR A 5 -9.05 15.27 0.81
C TYR A 5 -8.04 15.96 1.75
N ALA A 6 -7.69 17.21 1.49
CA ALA A 6 -6.73 17.96 2.30
C ALA A 6 -7.17 18.08 3.77
N ASN A 7 -8.45 18.37 4.01
CA ASN A 7 -8.99 18.46 5.36
C ASN A 7 -9.09 17.09 6.03
N THR A 8 -9.41 16.03 5.27
CA THR A 8 -9.46 14.65 5.76
C THR A 8 -8.10 14.17 6.22
N ILE A 9 -7.04 14.42 5.45
CA ILE A 9 -5.67 14.08 5.85
C ILE A 9 -5.23 14.87 7.07
N LYS A 10 -5.54 16.18 7.11
CA LYS A 10 -5.13 17.06 8.21
C LYS A 10 -5.85 16.76 9.53
N THR A 11 -7.13 16.42 9.48
CA THR A 11 -7.99 16.35 10.68
C THR A 11 -8.48 14.94 11.02
N GLY A 12 -8.37 13.98 10.09
CA GLY A 12 -8.84 12.60 10.27
C GLY A 12 -7.96 11.73 11.19
N GLY A 13 -6.83 12.24 11.67
CA GLY A 13 -5.91 11.50 12.53
C GLY A 13 -5.42 10.20 11.89
N ILE A 14 -5.05 10.26 10.62
CA ILE A 14 -4.65 9.11 9.79
C ILE A 14 -3.33 8.53 10.30
N ARG A 15 -3.32 7.22 10.58
CA ARG A 15 -2.15 6.46 11.01
C ARG A 15 -1.92 5.30 10.04
N VAL A 16 -1.14 5.54 8.98
CA VAL A 16 -0.87 4.53 7.94
C VAL A 16 -0.19 3.26 8.51
N ASN A 17 0.69 3.41 9.51
CA ASN A 17 1.35 2.27 10.17
C ASN A 17 0.49 1.59 11.24
N SER A 18 -0.66 2.17 11.59
CA SER A 18 -1.65 1.54 12.48
C SER A 18 -3.07 1.94 12.04
N PRO A 19 -3.55 1.46 10.88
CA PRO A 19 -4.76 1.96 10.24
C PRO A 19 -6.00 1.93 11.14
N ALA A 20 -6.17 0.84 11.89
CA ALA A 20 -7.28 0.67 12.82
C ALA A 20 -7.27 1.69 13.97
N SER A 21 -6.12 2.24 14.32
CA SER A 21 -5.96 3.28 15.35
C SER A 21 -6.14 4.70 14.80
N SER A 22 -6.39 4.86 13.49
CA SER A 22 -6.68 6.19 12.94
C SER A 22 -7.95 6.75 13.56
N LYS A 23 -7.99 8.05 13.89
CA LYS A 23 -9.16 8.64 14.56
C LYS A 23 -10.41 8.51 13.70
N ILE A 24 -10.29 8.75 12.39
CA ILE A 24 -11.39 8.62 11.42
C ILE A 24 -11.97 7.20 11.36
N TYR A 25 -11.18 6.15 11.63
CA TYR A 25 -11.63 4.76 11.56
C TYR A 25 -12.12 4.25 12.92
N SER A 26 -11.40 4.57 13.99
CA SER A 26 -11.80 4.17 15.36
C SER A 26 -13.12 4.81 15.77
N SER A 27 -13.40 6.05 15.35
CA SER A 27 -14.72 6.68 15.54
C SER A 27 -15.86 5.95 14.82
N LEU A 28 -15.64 5.23 13.71
CA LEU A 28 -16.72 4.46 13.05
C LEU A 28 -17.12 3.21 13.84
N ASN A 29 -16.24 2.75 14.75
CA ASN A 29 -16.40 1.54 15.55
C ASN A 29 -16.70 1.84 17.04
N SER A 30 -16.72 3.13 17.41
CA SER A 30 -17.03 3.56 18.78
C SER A 30 -18.52 3.45 19.08
N SER A 31 -18.88 3.10 20.31
CA SER A 31 -20.26 3.16 20.80
C SER A 31 -20.69 4.55 21.29
N ARG A 32 -19.72 5.42 21.63
CA ARG A 32 -19.97 6.77 22.19
C ARG A 32 -19.69 7.90 21.21
N GLU A 33 -18.59 7.79 20.46
CA GLU A 33 -18.14 8.79 19.49
C GLU A 33 -18.42 8.34 18.04
N ARG A 34 -19.46 7.51 17.87
CA ARG A 34 -19.79 6.90 16.58
C ARG A 34 -20.07 7.97 15.54
N MET A 35 -19.43 7.86 14.38
CA MET A 35 -19.77 8.67 13.21
C MET A 35 -20.40 7.78 12.13
N PRO A 36 -21.57 8.13 11.58
CA PRO A 36 -22.37 9.32 11.89
C PRO A 36 -23.06 9.18 13.26
N PRO A 37 -23.33 10.28 13.98
CA PRO A 37 -23.97 10.20 15.29
C PRO A 37 -25.45 9.74 15.16
N PRO A 38 -26.00 9.04 16.16
CA PRO A 38 -27.44 8.79 16.24
C PRO A 38 -28.25 10.10 16.10
N PRO A 39 -29.42 10.09 15.45
CA PRO A 39 -30.21 8.93 15.00
C PRO A 39 -29.79 8.36 13.64
N MET A 40 -28.75 8.90 12.99
CA MET A 40 -28.33 8.41 11.69
C MET A 40 -27.75 6.99 11.79
N SER A 41 -28.10 6.17 10.80
CA SER A 41 -27.60 4.80 10.69
C SER A 41 -26.07 4.78 10.68
N ALA A 42 -25.50 3.73 11.27
CA ALA A 42 -24.08 3.47 11.14
C ALA A 42 -23.72 3.12 9.71
N LEU A 43 -22.48 3.46 9.32
CA LEU A 43 -21.88 2.85 8.13
C LEU A 43 -21.92 1.33 8.30
N ASN A 44 -22.20 0.63 7.21
CA ASN A 44 -22.08 -0.82 7.19
C ASN A 44 -20.59 -1.23 7.22
N ASP A 45 -20.34 -2.51 7.42
CA ASP A 45 -18.96 -3.00 7.58
C ASP A 45 -18.16 -2.97 6.27
N ALA A 46 -18.81 -3.03 5.11
CA ALA A 46 -18.14 -2.90 3.81
C ALA A 46 -17.63 -1.48 3.55
N ASP A 47 -18.39 -0.46 3.93
CA ASP A 47 -17.99 0.95 3.82
C ASP A 47 -16.86 1.27 4.80
N LYS A 48 -16.95 0.77 6.04
CA LYS A 48 -15.84 0.85 7.00
C LYS A 48 -14.59 0.16 6.45
N ALA A 49 -14.73 -1.04 5.89
CA ALA A 49 -13.61 -1.76 5.29
C ALA A 49 -12.96 -0.98 4.14
N SER A 50 -13.75 -0.25 3.34
CA SER A 50 -13.22 0.61 2.27
C SER A 50 -12.39 1.77 2.82
N ILE A 51 -12.83 2.40 3.90
CA ILE A 51 -12.06 3.46 4.59
C ILE A 51 -10.78 2.88 5.20
N LEU A 52 -10.86 1.70 5.84
CA LEU A 52 -9.68 1.02 6.38
C LEU A 52 -8.67 0.70 5.28
N LYS A 53 -9.15 0.19 4.15
CA LYS A 53 -8.35 -0.18 2.98
C LYS A 53 -7.68 1.05 2.37
N TRP A 54 -8.39 2.17 2.27
CA TRP A 54 -7.80 3.43 1.81
C TRP A 54 -6.67 3.90 2.73
N ILE A 55 -6.83 3.81 4.06
CA ILE A 55 -5.77 4.16 5.03
C ILE A 55 -4.59 3.20 4.90
N GLN A 56 -4.86 1.89 4.80
CA GLN A 56 -3.85 0.88 4.52
C GLN A 56 -3.11 1.23 3.23
N GLN A 57 -3.79 1.70 2.18
CA GLN A 57 -3.18 2.14 0.92
C GLN A 57 -2.37 3.44 1.01
N GLY A 58 -2.12 3.94 2.21
CA GLY A 58 -1.34 5.16 2.47
C GLY A 58 -2.18 6.43 2.44
N ALA A 59 -3.52 6.31 2.48
CA ALA A 59 -4.46 7.42 2.48
C ALA A 59 -4.19 8.44 1.36
N LYS A 60 -3.76 7.97 0.19
CA LYS A 60 -3.42 8.84 -0.93
C LYS A 60 -4.68 9.34 -1.63
N ASN A 61 -4.58 10.51 -2.28
CA ASN A 61 -5.63 11.04 -3.14
C ASN A 61 -5.64 10.29 -4.49
N LEU A 62 -5.96 9.00 -4.44
CA LEU A 62 -6.05 8.17 -5.63
C LEU A 62 -7.46 8.31 -6.19
N THR A 63 -7.57 8.58 -7.48
CA THR A 63 -8.83 8.41 -8.19
C THR A 63 -9.05 6.93 -8.44
N CYS A 64 -10.30 6.47 -8.37
CA CYS A 64 -10.68 5.12 -8.81
C CYS A 64 -10.75 5.06 -10.34
N ASP A 65 -9.82 5.72 -11.03
CA ASP A 65 -9.72 5.62 -12.46
C ASP A 65 -9.02 4.29 -12.71
N GLY A 66 -9.78 3.30 -13.17
CA GLY A 66 -9.26 1.97 -13.55
C GLY A 66 -8.20 1.99 -14.65
N VAL A 67 -7.64 3.14 -15.00
CA VAL A 67 -6.50 3.29 -15.89
C VAL A 67 -5.24 3.04 -15.09
N CYS A 68 -4.73 1.81 -15.22
CA CYS A 68 -3.37 1.54 -14.83
C CYS A 68 -2.41 2.23 -15.79
N ASP A 69 -2.00 3.46 -15.49
CA ASP A 69 -0.89 4.07 -16.19
C ASP A 69 0.42 3.38 -15.75
N SER A 70 0.81 2.36 -16.50
CA SER A 70 2.08 1.66 -16.34
C SER A 70 3.22 2.32 -17.10
N THR A 71 3.00 3.50 -17.70
CA THR A 71 4.03 4.24 -18.46
C THR A 71 4.81 5.22 -17.59
N GLN A 72 4.16 5.80 -16.57
CA GLN A 72 4.79 6.68 -15.59
C GLN A 72 5.28 5.88 -14.37
N THR A 73 6.57 5.54 -14.35
CA THR A 73 7.18 4.71 -13.30
C THR A 73 8.43 5.33 -12.68
N SER A 74 8.27 6.49 -12.04
CA SER A 74 9.29 7.00 -11.13
C SER A 74 9.45 6.03 -9.96
N PHE A 75 10.70 5.71 -9.60
CA PHE A 75 10.95 4.88 -8.43
C PHE A 75 10.38 5.51 -7.17
N LYS A 76 10.65 6.80 -6.93
CA LYS A 76 10.23 7.50 -5.72
C LYS A 76 8.71 7.67 -5.64
N SER A 77 8.07 8.01 -6.76
CA SER A 77 6.65 8.40 -6.78
C SER A 77 5.71 7.21 -6.96
N ASN A 78 6.13 6.18 -7.71
CA ASN A 78 5.25 5.08 -8.11
C ASN A 78 5.65 3.75 -7.45
N ILE A 79 6.94 3.41 -7.39
CA ILE A 79 7.40 2.07 -6.97
C ILE A 79 7.64 1.97 -5.46
N LEU A 80 8.39 2.92 -4.89
CA LEU A 80 8.73 2.95 -3.49
C LEU A 80 7.50 2.94 -2.57
N PRO A 81 6.38 3.62 -2.88
CA PRO A 81 5.19 3.52 -2.05
C PRO A 81 4.54 2.14 -2.06
N ILE A 82 4.55 1.43 -3.21
CA ILE A 82 4.04 0.06 -3.30
C ILE A 82 4.87 -0.85 -2.39
N LEU A 83 6.20 -0.79 -2.52
CA LEU A 83 7.12 -1.62 -1.73
C LEU A 83 7.07 -1.27 -0.23
N THR A 84 6.95 0.02 0.10
CA THR A 84 6.85 0.47 1.49
C THR A 84 5.60 -0.09 2.15
N LEU A 85 4.49 -0.07 1.44
CA LEU A 85 3.24 -0.54 1.98
C LEU A 85 3.16 -2.07 2.03
N GLN A 86 3.52 -2.73 0.95
CA GLN A 86 3.21 -4.14 0.75
C GLN A 86 4.35 -5.08 1.16
N CYS A 87 5.58 -4.57 1.32
CA CYS A 87 6.77 -5.40 1.49
C CYS A 87 7.53 -5.09 2.78
N LYS A 88 7.68 -3.81 3.14
CA LYS A 88 8.55 -3.42 4.27
C LYS A 88 8.08 -3.92 5.63
N GLY A 89 6.82 -4.32 5.78
CA GLY A 89 6.35 -4.96 7.03
C GLY A 89 7.14 -6.21 7.43
N CYS A 90 7.65 -6.97 6.45
CA CYS A 90 8.48 -8.16 6.70
C CYS A 90 9.92 -8.01 6.15
N HIS A 91 10.12 -7.19 5.13
CA HIS A 91 11.39 -7.03 4.41
C HIS A 91 12.15 -5.75 4.78
N SER A 92 12.10 -5.33 6.05
CA SER A 92 12.85 -4.19 6.58
C SER A 92 13.58 -4.55 7.89
N GLY A 93 14.48 -3.66 8.34
CA GLY A 93 15.17 -3.83 9.62
C GLY A 93 16.08 -5.07 9.65
N THR A 94 15.80 -6.02 10.56
CA THR A 94 16.53 -7.29 10.64
C THR A 94 16.06 -8.32 9.60
N ALA A 95 14.92 -8.09 8.94
CA ALA A 95 14.32 -8.94 7.90
C ALA A 95 14.21 -10.44 8.24
N ALA A 96 14.22 -10.84 9.51
CA ALA A 96 14.11 -12.25 9.91
C ALA A 96 12.81 -12.88 9.35
N SER A 97 11.69 -12.18 9.49
CA SER A 97 10.38 -12.57 8.94
C SER A 97 10.32 -12.53 7.41
N GLY A 98 11.25 -11.80 6.77
CA GLY A 98 11.39 -11.67 5.32
C GLY A 98 12.44 -12.63 4.73
N GLY A 99 12.92 -13.62 5.48
CA GLY A 99 13.94 -14.57 5.02
C GLY A 99 15.31 -13.93 4.79
N GLY A 100 15.65 -12.87 5.53
CA GLY A 100 16.89 -12.11 5.38
C GLY A 100 16.91 -11.16 4.18
N ILE A 101 15.80 -11.01 3.46
CA ILE A 101 15.67 -10.11 2.32
C ILE A 101 15.30 -8.70 2.79
N LEU A 102 16.17 -7.73 2.51
CA LEU A 102 15.94 -6.31 2.76
C LEU A 102 15.47 -5.60 1.50
N LEU A 103 14.44 -4.76 1.62
CA LEU A 103 13.88 -3.90 0.58
C LEU A 103 13.76 -2.46 1.07
N SER A 104 14.73 -2.00 1.86
CA SER A 104 14.67 -0.71 2.56
C SER A 104 15.19 0.43 1.69
N THR A 105 16.26 0.16 0.93
CA THR A 105 16.96 1.12 0.07
C THR A 105 16.79 0.78 -1.41
N TYR A 106 17.01 1.76 -2.29
CA TYR A 106 17.00 1.54 -3.73
C TYR A 106 18.03 0.47 -4.15
N ALA A 107 19.25 0.48 -3.59
CA ALA A 107 20.29 -0.47 -3.94
C ALA A 107 19.89 -1.92 -3.62
N GLU A 108 19.29 -2.14 -2.45
CA GLU A 108 18.77 -3.45 -2.05
C GLU A 108 17.62 -3.90 -2.96
N ILE A 109 16.65 -3.01 -3.25
CA ILE A 109 15.53 -3.32 -4.14
C ILE A 109 16.04 -3.66 -5.54
N LYS A 110 16.98 -2.87 -6.06
CA LYS A 110 17.57 -3.06 -7.38
C LYS A 110 18.27 -4.42 -7.50
N LYS A 111 18.98 -4.88 -6.46
CA LYS A 111 19.60 -6.22 -6.43
C LYS A 111 18.59 -7.34 -6.75
N TYR A 112 17.40 -7.29 -6.14
CA TYR A 112 16.36 -8.30 -6.38
C TYR A 112 15.57 -8.06 -7.68
N ALA A 113 15.54 -6.82 -8.17
CA ALA A 113 15.03 -6.52 -9.50
C ALA A 113 15.97 -7.05 -10.60
N ASP A 114 17.28 -6.95 -10.41
CA ASP A 114 18.30 -7.38 -11.37
C ASP A 114 18.35 -8.90 -11.52
N ASN A 115 18.24 -9.65 -10.41
CA ASN A 115 18.25 -11.12 -10.45
C ASN A 115 16.86 -11.74 -10.74
N GLY A 116 15.86 -10.91 -11.04
CA GLY A 116 14.50 -11.33 -11.36
C GLY A 116 13.66 -11.79 -10.17
N ALA A 117 14.24 -11.93 -8.98
CA ALA A 117 13.53 -12.44 -7.80
C ALA A 117 12.36 -11.54 -7.38
N LEU A 118 12.50 -10.22 -7.49
CA LEU A 118 11.42 -9.29 -7.17
C LEU A 118 10.18 -9.56 -8.04
N LEU A 119 10.33 -9.53 -9.36
CA LEU A 119 9.19 -9.75 -10.27
C LEU A 119 8.68 -11.19 -10.22
N GLY A 120 9.58 -12.18 -10.17
CA GLY A 120 9.23 -13.59 -10.07
C GLY A 120 8.39 -13.90 -8.84
N SER A 121 8.76 -13.33 -7.69
CA SER A 121 8.00 -13.47 -6.45
C SER A 121 6.63 -12.81 -6.53
N LEU A 122 6.54 -11.61 -7.12
CA LEU A 122 5.30 -10.83 -7.24
C LEU A 122 4.28 -11.42 -8.22
N VAL A 123 4.75 -12.06 -9.29
CA VAL A 123 3.87 -12.76 -10.25
C VAL A 123 3.57 -14.21 -9.86
N HIS A 124 4.12 -14.67 -8.73
CA HIS A 124 4.04 -16.05 -8.26
C HIS A 124 4.56 -17.05 -9.30
N ALA A 125 5.68 -16.72 -9.96
CA ALA A 125 6.30 -17.60 -10.94
C ALA A 125 6.88 -18.86 -10.27
N ILE A 126 6.84 -19.98 -10.99
CA ILE A 126 7.45 -21.24 -10.57
C ILE A 126 8.96 -21.01 -10.33
N GLY A 127 9.48 -21.59 -9.24
CA GLY A 127 10.88 -21.43 -8.83
C GLY A 127 11.16 -20.19 -7.97
N TYR A 128 10.16 -19.35 -7.69
CA TYR A 128 10.26 -18.22 -6.78
C TYR A 128 9.34 -18.40 -5.57
N SER A 129 9.69 -17.78 -4.43
CA SER A 129 8.80 -17.74 -3.27
C SER A 129 7.68 -16.74 -3.55
N ALA A 130 6.43 -17.23 -3.64
CA ALA A 130 5.27 -16.37 -3.86
C ALA A 130 5.14 -15.32 -2.75
N MET A 131 5.05 -14.05 -3.14
CA MET A 131 4.92 -12.90 -2.24
C MET A 131 4.02 -11.83 -2.87
N PRO A 132 3.22 -11.08 -2.09
CA PRO A 132 3.06 -11.17 -0.63
C PRO A 132 2.40 -12.46 -0.14
N LYS A 133 2.73 -12.92 1.09
CA LYS A 133 2.16 -14.16 1.66
C LYS A 133 0.66 -14.09 1.94
N ASN A 134 0.13 -12.90 2.13
CA ASN A 134 -1.29 -12.63 2.38
C ASN A 134 -2.12 -12.44 1.09
N GLY A 135 -1.52 -12.64 -0.09
CA GLY A 135 -2.22 -12.53 -1.38
C GLY A 135 -1.42 -11.78 -2.42
N LYS A 136 -1.65 -12.11 -3.69
CA LYS A 136 -0.98 -11.47 -4.84
C LYS A 136 -1.33 -9.98 -4.90
N LEU A 137 -0.34 -9.15 -5.27
CA LEU A 137 -0.60 -7.74 -5.53
C LEU A 137 -1.62 -7.54 -6.67
N PRO A 138 -2.34 -6.41 -6.69
CA PRO A 138 -3.14 -6.02 -7.84
C PRO A 138 -2.29 -6.00 -9.11
N ASP A 139 -2.85 -6.46 -10.23
CA ASP A 139 -2.11 -6.55 -11.49
C ASP A 139 -1.58 -5.21 -11.99
N CYS A 140 -2.24 -4.09 -11.63
CA CYS A 140 -1.73 -2.77 -11.96
C CYS A 140 -0.41 -2.44 -11.23
N ASP A 141 -0.31 -2.75 -9.93
CA ASP A 141 0.90 -2.51 -9.16
C ASP A 141 2.06 -3.37 -9.68
N ILE A 142 1.77 -4.62 -10.04
CA ILE A 142 2.72 -5.51 -10.70
C ILE A 142 3.15 -4.93 -12.05
N SER A 143 2.22 -4.37 -12.82
CA SER A 143 2.51 -3.77 -14.14
C SER A 143 3.40 -2.54 -14.01
N LYS A 144 3.18 -1.69 -13.00
CA LYS A 144 4.07 -0.55 -12.69
C LYS A 144 5.48 -1.03 -12.34
N ILE A 145 5.61 -2.04 -11.49
CA ILE A 145 6.92 -2.61 -11.13
C ILE A 145 7.60 -3.23 -12.36
N ARG A 146 6.86 -3.97 -13.19
CA ARG A 146 7.37 -4.55 -14.44
C ARG A 146 7.86 -3.47 -15.40
N SER A 147 7.09 -2.40 -15.57
CA SER A 147 7.47 -1.27 -16.42
C SER A 147 8.72 -0.57 -15.91
N TRP A 148 8.80 -0.29 -14.60
CA TRP A 148 10.02 0.26 -14.00
C TRP A 148 11.24 -0.63 -14.25
N ILE A 149 11.08 -1.96 -14.10
CA ILE A 149 12.17 -2.92 -14.38
C ILE A 149 12.63 -2.83 -15.83
N ARG A 150 11.68 -2.77 -16.77
CA ARG A 150 11.92 -2.64 -18.22
C ARG A 150 12.55 -1.30 -18.60
N GLN A 151 12.21 -0.21 -17.91
CA GLN A 151 12.76 1.13 -18.13
C GLN A 151 14.17 1.29 -17.54
N GLY A 152 14.83 0.20 -17.13
CA GLY A 152 16.20 0.26 -16.61
C GLY A 152 16.28 0.45 -15.11
N LYS A 153 15.16 0.29 -14.38
CA LYS A 153 15.10 0.37 -12.91
C LYS A 153 15.57 1.73 -12.39
N LEU A 154 15.24 2.83 -13.08
CA LEU A 154 15.75 4.17 -12.77
C LEU A 154 15.49 4.58 -11.31
N ASN A 155 16.42 5.32 -10.71
CA ASN A 155 16.27 5.89 -9.37
C ASN A 155 15.84 7.36 -9.46
N ASN A 156 14.58 7.59 -9.80
CA ASN A 156 14.01 8.92 -10.08
C ASN A 156 12.70 9.19 -9.32
#